data_AF-A0A172WPT1-F1
#
_entry.id   AF-A0A172WPT1-F1
#
_cell.length_a   1.000
_cell.length_b   1.000
_cell.length_c   1.000
_cell.angle_alpha   90.00
_cell.angle_beta   90.00
_cell.angle_gamma   90.00
#
_symmetry.space_group_name_H-M   'P 1'
#
loop_
_entity.id
_entity.type
_entity.pdbx_description
1 polymer ?
#
loop_
_entity_poly.entity_id
_entity_poly.type
_entity_poly.pdbx_seq_one_letter_code
_entity_poly.pdbx_strand_id
1 'polypeptide(L)'
;MARMMEAMHVSPTGDVDRDFVEMMVPHHQGAIDMAQAMLRYGTSEPLKRLAQEIIITQEQEIFAMRLAIGDPLPTQTTASVQQSPTNPHHTPH
;
A
#
# COMPACT_ATOMS: atom_id res chain seq x y z
N MET A 1 -2.00 10.74 -12.32
CA MET A 1 -2.14 12.16 -11.94
C MET A 1 -3.49 12.48 -11.31
N ALA A 2 -4.63 12.33 -11.99
CA ALA A 2 -5.95 12.72 -11.44
C ALA A 2 -6.28 12.07 -10.06
N ARG A 3 -5.99 10.76 -9.89
CA ARG A 3 -6.14 10.09 -8.59
C ARG A 3 -5.28 10.65 -7.46
N MET A 4 -4.09 11.15 -7.77
CA MET A 4 -3.18 11.73 -6.76
C MET A 4 -3.72 13.07 -6.26
N MET A 5 -4.23 13.91 -7.17
CA MET A 5 -4.79 15.21 -6.82
C MET A 5 -6.07 15.07 -5.98
N GLU A 6 -6.90 14.06 -6.27
CA GLU A 6 -8.09 13.75 -5.47
C GLU A 6 -7.71 13.25 -4.06
N ALA A 7 -6.73 12.35 -3.97
CA ALA A 7 -6.34 11.74 -2.70
C ALA A 7 -5.53 12.67 -1.77
N MET A 8 -5.02 13.80 -2.27
CA MET A 8 -4.32 14.79 -1.43
C MET A 8 -5.24 15.82 -0.77
N HIS A 9 -6.56 15.73 -0.97
CA HIS A 9 -7.52 16.58 -0.25
C HIS A 9 -7.96 15.91 1.06
N VAL A 10 -7.09 15.98 2.08
CA VAL A 10 -7.39 15.46 3.43
C VAL A 10 -7.77 16.63 4.34
N SER A 11 -8.95 16.56 4.98
CA SER A 11 -9.31 17.51 6.04
C SER A 11 -8.55 17.11 7.31
N PRO A 12 -7.79 18.03 7.96
CA PRO A 12 -7.00 17.68 9.12
C PRO A 12 -7.86 17.07 10.23
N THR A 13 -7.45 15.90 10.75
CA THR A 13 -8.15 15.24 11.85
C THR A 13 -7.74 15.79 13.22
N GLY A 14 -6.65 16.57 13.27
CA GLY A 14 -6.05 17.09 14.50
C GLY A 14 -4.98 16.18 15.10
N ASP A 15 -4.71 15.04 14.45
CA ASP A 15 -3.58 14.15 14.73
C ASP A 15 -2.58 14.33 13.58
N VAL A 16 -1.51 15.08 13.83
CA VAL A 16 -0.54 15.47 12.81
C VAL A 16 0.19 14.25 12.22
N ASP A 17 0.44 13.21 13.02
CA ASP A 17 1.12 12.00 12.55
C ASP A 17 0.21 11.24 11.59
N ARG A 18 -1.08 11.11 11.94
CA ARG A 18 -2.07 10.49 11.07
C ARG A 18 -2.30 11.31 9.80
N ASP A 19 -2.46 12.62 9.91
CA ASP A 19 -2.66 13.53 8.77
C ASP A 19 -1.47 13.46 7.80
N PHE A 20 -0.24 13.40 8.32
CA PHE A 20 0.96 13.23 7.49
C PHE A 20 0.93 11.92 6.69
N VAL A 21 0.62 10.80 7.34
CA VAL A 21 0.56 9.48 6.68
C VAL A 21 -0.58 9.42 5.67
N GLU A 22 -1.75 9.96 5.99
CA GLU A 22 -2.92 9.98 5.10
C GLU A 22 -2.68 10.81 3.83
N MET A 23 -1.81 11.84 3.88
CA MET A 23 -1.38 12.56 2.69
C MET A 23 -0.21 11.86 1.94
N MET A 24 0.77 11.33 2.67
CA MET A 24 2.01 10.86 2.04
C MET A 24 1.89 9.48 1.41
N VAL A 25 1.09 8.57 1.98
CA VAL A 25 0.84 7.27 1.36
C VAL A 25 0.27 7.40 -0.07
N PRO A 26 -0.80 8.17 -0.34
CA PRO A 26 -1.30 8.33 -1.70
C PRO A 26 -0.34 9.12 -2.61
N HIS A 27 0.42 10.10 -2.08
CA HIS A 27 1.47 10.77 -2.84
C HIS A 27 2.52 9.78 -3.35
N HIS A 28 3.01 8.91 -2.46
CA HIS A 28 4.01 7.88 -2.79
C HIS A 28 3.46 6.86 -3.77
N GLN A 29 2.20 6.43 -3.60
CA GLN A 29 1.55 5.55 -4.56
C GLN A 29 1.46 6.18 -5.96
N GLY A 30 1.16 7.49 -6.04
CA GLY A 30 1.17 8.23 -7.29
C GLY A 30 2.54 8.23 -7.97
N ALA A 31 3.61 8.40 -7.20
CA ALA A 31 4.99 8.33 -7.71
C ALA A 31 5.35 6.91 -8.22
N ILE A 32 4.95 5.87 -7.50
CA ILE A 32 5.11 4.46 -7.92
C ILE A 32 4.39 4.22 -9.25
N ASP A 33 3.13 4.64 -9.37
CA ASP A 33 2.35 4.46 -10.60
C ASP A 33 3.02 5.15 -11.82
N MET A 34 3.59 6.34 -11.61
CA MET A 34 4.35 7.06 -12.65
C MET A 34 5.68 6.38 -12.99
N ALA A 35 6.41 5.91 -11.98
CA ALA A 35 7.65 5.17 -12.18
C ALA A 35 7.41 3.87 -12.95
N GLN A 36 6.35 3.13 -12.63
CA GLN A 36 5.94 1.96 -13.38
C GLN A 36 5.56 2.29 -14.84
N ALA A 37 4.91 3.44 -15.09
CA ALA A 37 4.65 3.89 -16.45
C ALA A 37 5.96 4.20 -17.21
N MET A 38 6.95 4.80 -16.55
CA MET A 38 8.28 5.03 -17.12
C MET A 38 8.97 3.72 -17.50
N LEU A 39 8.86 2.68 -16.67
CA LEU A 39 9.39 1.35 -17.00
C LEU A 39 8.69 0.69 -18.20
N ARG A 40 7.37 0.84 -18.30
CA ARG A 40 6.58 0.23 -19.38
C ARG A 40 6.72 0.93 -20.72
N TYR A 41 6.76 2.27 -20.72
CA TYR A 41 6.56 3.06 -21.94
C TYR A 41 7.75 3.95 -22.30
N GLY A 42 8.68 4.18 -21.37
CA GLY A 42 9.80 5.08 -21.62
C GLY A 42 11.00 4.40 -22.29
N THR A 43 11.85 5.21 -22.90
CA THR A 43 12.99 4.74 -23.72
C THR A 43 14.37 5.08 -23.14
N SER A 44 14.43 5.99 -22.17
CA SER A 44 15.68 6.40 -21.52
C SER A 44 16.10 5.43 -20.42
N GLU A 45 17.20 4.70 -20.63
CA GLU A 45 17.76 3.75 -19.65
C GLU A 45 18.15 4.40 -18.31
N PRO A 46 18.78 5.60 -18.27
CA PRO A 46 18.99 6.31 -17.00
C PRO A 46 17.68 6.58 -16.25
N LEU A 47 16.60 6.98 -16.94
CA LEU A 47 15.32 7.26 -16.30
C LEU A 47 14.59 5.99 -15.85
N LYS A 48 14.78 4.85 -16.54
CA LYS A 48 14.27 3.56 -16.06
C LYS A 48 14.96 3.09 -14.79
N ARG A 49 16.28 3.30 -14.65
CA ARG A 49 16.99 3.00 -13.41
C ARG A 49 16.47 3.84 -12.25
N LEU A 50 16.32 5.15 -12.46
CA LEU A 50 15.69 6.03 -11.48
C LEU A 50 14.28 5.56 -11.11
N ALA A 51 13.47 5.15 -12.09
CA ALA A 51 12.13 4.63 -11.83
C ALA A 51 12.12 3.36 -10.96
N GLN A 52 13.09 2.45 -11.13
CA GLN A 52 13.24 1.28 -10.26
C GLN A 52 13.57 1.68 -8.82
N GLU A 53 14.49 2.63 -8.64
CA GLU A 53 14.87 3.15 -7.33
C GLU A 53 13.69 3.82 -6.60
N ILE A 54 12.90 4.62 -7.34
CA ILE A 54 11.68 5.25 -6.82
C ILE A 54 10.70 4.18 -6.34
N ILE A 55 10.43 3.13 -7.13
CA ILE A 55 9.48 2.08 -6.73
C ILE A 55 9.91 1.44 -5.41
N ILE A 56 11.18 1.00 -5.31
CA ILE A 56 11.68 0.32 -4.12
C ILE A 56 11.61 1.23 -2.88
N THR A 57 12.06 2.48 -3.03
CA THR A 57 12.16 3.42 -1.91
C THR A 57 10.77 3.82 -1.42
N GLN A 58 9.89 4.23 -2.33
CA GLN A 58 8.55 4.68 -1.96
C GLN A 58 7.69 3.54 -1.38
N GLU A 59 7.88 2.28 -1.81
CA GLU A 59 7.22 1.11 -1.20
C GLU A 59 7.64 0.91 0.26
N GLN A 60 8.94 1.04 0.54
CA GLN A 60 9.48 0.94 1.91
C GLN A 60 8.98 2.08 2.80
N GLU A 61 8.90 3.30 2.26
CA GLU A 61 8.37 4.46 2.98
C GLU A 61 6.87 4.32 3.29
N ILE A 62 6.06 3.81 2.35
CA ILE A 62 4.65 3.50 2.61
C ILE A 62 4.52 2.48 3.76
N PHE A 63 5.35 1.44 3.75
CA PHE A 63 5.38 0.44 4.82
C PHE A 63 5.73 1.07 6.17
N ALA A 64 6.81 1.86 6.21
CA ALA A 64 7.27 2.53 7.43
C ALA A 64 6.23 3.49 8.00
N MET A 65 5.57 4.28 7.14
CA MET A 65 4.53 5.24 7.53
C MET A 65 3.31 4.54 8.14
N ARG A 66 2.81 3.46 7.51
CA ARG A 66 1.68 2.69 8.04
C ARG A 66 2.01 2.07 9.40
N LEU A 67 3.20 1.50 9.52
CA LEU A 67 3.67 0.92 10.77
C LEU A 67 3.76 1.98 11.89
N ALA A 68 4.23 3.19 11.57
CA ALA A 68 4.39 4.28 12.54
C ALA A 68 3.07 4.71 13.20
N ILE A 69 1.95 4.68 12.47
CA ILE A 69 0.61 5.02 13.01
C ILE A 69 -0.17 3.81 13.53
N GLY A 70 0.46 2.63 13.57
CA GLY A 70 -0.15 1.38 14.03
C GLY A 70 -1.21 0.79 13.08
N ASP A 71 -1.21 1.20 11.80
CA ASP A 71 -2.09 0.61 10.78
C ASP A 71 -1.61 -0.81 10.48
N PRO A 72 -2.48 -1.85 10.58
CA PRO A 72 -2.09 -3.19 10.23
C PRO A 72 -1.65 -3.23 8.77
N LEU A 73 -0.37 -3.51 8.56
CA LEU A 73 0.21 -3.78 7.25
C LEU A 73 -0.66 -4.82 6.54
N PRO A 74 -0.90 -4.70 5.22
CA PRO A 74 -1.60 -5.74 4.48
C PRO A 74 -0.81 -7.03 4.65
N THR A 75 -1.33 -7.90 5.51
CA THR A 75 -0.82 -9.25 5.68
C THR A 75 -0.82 -9.86 4.29
N GLN A 76 0.34 -10.26 3.80
CA GLN A 76 0.42 -11.17 2.66
C GLN A 76 -0.64 -12.25 2.90
N THR A 77 -1.59 -12.36 1.98
CA THR A 77 -2.65 -13.36 1.97
C THR A 77 -2.09 -14.69 2.48
N THR A 78 -2.43 -15.06 3.71
CA THR A 78 -2.26 -16.42 4.20
C THR A 78 -3.34 -17.26 3.54
N ALA A 79 -3.12 -17.58 2.26
CA ALA A 79 -3.72 -18.76 1.67
C ALA A 79 -3.25 -19.97 2.49
N SER A 80 -4.21 -20.77 2.94
CA SER A 80 -4.08 -22.01 3.74
C SER A 80 -3.80 -21.87 5.25
N VAL A 81 -4.84 -21.54 6.01
CA VAL A 81 -5.23 -22.39 7.15
C VAL A 81 -6.70 -22.75 7.00
N GLN A 82 -6.91 -23.97 6.51
CA GLN A 82 -8.16 -24.69 6.41
C GLN A 82 -8.88 -24.71 7.77
N GLN A 83 -9.96 -23.95 7.91
CA GLN A 83 -10.95 -24.19 8.96
C GLN A 83 -12.06 -25.09 8.38
N SER A 84 -11.86 -26.40 8.51
CA SER A 84 -12.95 -27.37 8.34
C SER A 84 -13.93 -27.23 9.52
N PRO A 85 -15.24 -27.08 9.32
CA PRO A 85 -16.18 -27.18 10.43
C PRO A 85 -16.35 -28.67 10.78
N THR A 86 -15.81 -29.09 11.93
CA THR A 86 -16.12 -30.41 12.50
C THR A 86 -17.53 -30.37 13.08
N ASN A 87 -18.49 -30.97 12.39
CA ASN A 87 -19.78 -31.32 12.95
C ASN A 87 -19.77 -32.83 13.24
N PRO A 88 -20.06 -33.25 14.48
CA PRO A 88 -20.76 -34.50 14.66
C PRO A 88 -22.05 -34.26 15.43
N HIS A 89 -23.14 -34.35 14.68
CA HIS A 89 -24.48 -34.60 15.19
C HIS A 89 -24.45 -35.89 16.01
N HIS A 90 -24.61 -35.78 17.33
CA HIS A 90 -24.74 -36.92 18.22
C HIS A 90 -26.11 -36.90 18.88
N THR A 91 -26.98 -37.80 18.43
CA THR A 91 -28.08 -38.33 19.23
C THR A 91 -28.36 -39.76 18.78
N PRO A 92 -28.23 -40.73 19.69
CA PRO A 92 -29.07 -41.91 19.67
C PRO A 92 -29.75 -42.09 21.04
N HIS A 93 -31.08 -42.00 21.10
CA HIS A 93 -31.97 -43.09 21.52
C HIS A 93 -33.44 -42.67 21.45
#